data_AF-A0AA43JLA3-F1
#
_entry.id   AF-A0AA43JLA3-F1
#
_cell.length_a   1.000
_cell.length_b   1.000
_cell.length_c   1.000
_cell.angle_alpha   90.00
_cell.angle_beta   90.00
_cell.angle_gamma   90.00
#
_symmetry.space_group_name_H-M   'P 1'
#
loop_
_entity.id
_entity.type
_entity.pdbx_description
1 polymer ?
#
loop_
_entity_poly.entity_id
_entity_poly.type
_entity_poly.pdbx_seq_one_letter_code
_entity_poly.pdbx_strand_id
1 'polypeptide(L)'
;TITVVPGESRLVIPTVPFASERVVVPPAKDPPAASVEFLIDGDDWRVDAAAGQTTFRRRVRSTQFQPDRNDLTYRSDQTWEVAVADDDPASTAVRSRSDLGLSRPGWDVTSSGSLHIGGREDLQVEIRVSATHNGHTVFDKTWTEAIPRRWI
;
A
#
# COMPACT_ATOMS: atom_id res chain seq x y z
N THR A 1 9.38 -7.31 -14.31
CA THR A 1 10.03 -8.58 -13.94
C THR A 1 10.71 -8.42 -12.60
N ILE A 2 10.25 -9.15 -11.58
CA ILE A 2 10.96 -9.25 -10.29
C ILE A 2 12.22 -10.07 -10.52
N THR A 3 13.38 -9.56 -10.10
CA THR A 3 14.66 -10.27 -10.23
C THR A 3 15.20 -10.56 -8.84
N VAL A 4 15.48 -11.84 -8.55
CA VAL A 4 16.17 -12.25 -7.32
C VAL A 4 17.67 -12.21 -7.59
N VAL A 5 18.44 -11.51 -6.73
CA VAL A 5 19.90 -11.44 -6.84
C VAL A 5 20.50 -12.51 -5.93
N PRO A 6 21.10 -13.59 -6.46
CA PRO A 6 21.73 -14.61 -5.62
C PRO A 6 22.95 -14.01 -4.89
N GLY A 7 22.99 -14.19 -3.56
CA GLY A 7 24.06 -13.67 -2.68
C GLY A 7 23.62 -12.54 -1.75
N GLU A 8 22.49 -11.90 -2.04
CA GLU A 8 21.88 -10.91 -1.17
C GLU A 8 20.41 -11.27 -1.05
N SER A 9 19.93 -11.67 0.14
CA SER A 9 18.52 -12.02 0.39
C SER A 9 17.60 -10.79 0.28
N ARG A 10 17.54 -10.17 -0.90
CA ARG A 10 16.75 -8.98 -1.22
C ARG A 10 15.87 -9.26 -2.44
N LEU A 11 14.60 -8.92 -2.30
CA LEU A 11 13.64 -8.95 -3.39
C LEU A 11 13.68 -7.60 -4.12
N VAL A 12 14.04 -7.57 -5.40
CA VAL A 12 13.96 -6.34 -6.22
C VAL A 12 12.58 -6.28 -6.85
N ILE A 13 11.71 -5.42 -6.32
CA ILE A 13 10.40 -5.16 -6.91
C ILE A 13 10.61 -4.35 -8.20
N PRO A 14 10.03 -4.76 -9.35
CA PRO A 14 10.13 -4.02 -10.59
C PRO A 14 9.46 -2.67 -10.40
N THR A 15 10.24 -1.62 -10.56
CA THR A 15 9.70 -0.28 -10.79
C THR A 15 8.91 -0.33 -12.08
N VAL A 16 7.58 -0.21 -11.97
CA VAL A 16 6.73 0.05 -13.13
C VAL A 16 7.22 1.38 -13.71
N PRO A 17 7.68 1.44 -14.97
CA PRO A 17 8.12 2.70 -15.55
C PRO A 17 6.88 3.54 -15.82
N PHE A 18 6.48 4.33 -14.82
CA PHE A 18 5.63 5.47 -15.08
C PHE A 18 6.53 6.49 -15.76
N ALA A 19 6.30 6.74 -17.04
CA ALA A 19 6.82 7.94 -17.69
C ALA A 19 6.16 9.14 -16.98
N SER A 20 6.82 9.65 -15.94
CA SER A 20 6.46 10.93 -15.35
C SER A 20 6.93 11.99 -16.34
N GLU A 21 6.00 12.52 -17.12
CA GLU A 21 6.22 13.82 -17.75
C GLU A 21 6.58 14.79 -16.61
N ARG A 22 7.81 15.28 -16.59
CA ARG A 22 8.27 16.21 -15.56
C ARG A 22 7.50 17.52 -15.75
N VAL A 23 6.38 17.63 -15.06
CA VAL A 23 5.71 18.92 -14.86
C VAL A 23 6.69 19.77 -14.05
N VAL A 24 7.27 20.80 -14.67
CA VAL A 24 8.03 21.82 -13.98
C VAL A 24 7.04 22.61 -13.12
N VAL A 25 6.88 22.21 -11.87
CA VAL A 25 6.09 22.96 -10.89
C VAL A 25 6.91 24.21 -10.53
N PRO A 26 6.38 25.43 -10.74
CA PRO A 26 7.01 26.66 -10.26
C PRO A 26 7.29 26.54 -8.75
N PRO A 27 8.34 27.19 -8.22
CA PRO A 27 8.59 27.18 -6.79
C PRO A 27 7.33 27.66 -6.07
N ALA A 28 6.74 26.79 -5.25
CA ALA A 28 5.60 27.14 -4.44
C ALA A 28 6.05 28.27 -3.50
N LYS A 29 5.35 29.40 -3.53
CA LYS A 29 5.40 30.38 -2.45
C LYS A 29 5.17 29.60 -1.15
N ASP A 30 6.04 29.78 -0.15
CA ASP A 30 5.88 29.10 1.14
C ASP A 30 4.42 29.27 1.58
N PRO A 31 3.64 28.18 1.66
CA PRO A 31 2.26 28.30 2.08
C PRO A 31 2.28 28.85 3.51
N PRO A 32 1.28 29.68 3.88
CA PRO A 32 1.15 30.12 5.26
C PRO A 32 1.18 28.91 6.20
N ALA A 33 1.69 29.09 7.41
CA ALA A 33 1.71 28.05 8.44
C ALA A 33 0.30 27.47 8.56
N ALA A 34 0.12 26.24 8.07
CA ALA A 34 -1.19 25.65 7.97
C ALA A 34 -1.66 25.23 9.36
N SER A 35 -2.90 25.57 9.69
CA SER A 35 -3.61 25.04 10.85
C SER A 35 -4.02 23.59 10.57
N VAL A 36 -3.04 22.70 10.58
CA VAL A 36 -3.24 21.28 10.32
C VAL A 36 -3.60 20.56 11.61
N GLU A 37 -4.80 19.98 11.65
CA GLU A 37 -5.14 18.98 12.65
C GLU A 37 -4.83 17.59 12.09
N PHE A 38 -4.03 16.81 12.82
CA PHE A 38 -3.64 15.46 12.44
C PHE A 38 -4.09 14.47 13.51
N LEU A 39 -4.98 13.56 13.12
CA LEU A 39 -5.46 12.48 13.97
C LEU A 39 -4.90 11.17 13.44
N ILE A 40 -4.10 10.48 14.25
CA ILE A 40 -3.59 9.14 13.95
C ILE A 40 -4.18 8.18 14.98
N ASP A 41 -4.83 7.14 14.49
CA ASP A 41 -5.23 5.97 15.27
C ASP A 41 -4.52 4.76 14.68
N GLY A 42 -3.43 4.34 15.32
CA GLY A 42 -2.62 3.22 14.86
C GLY A 42 -2.36 2.26 15.99
N ASP A 43 -2.53 0.97 15.70
CA ASP A 43 -2.05 -0.08 16.59
C ASP A 43 -0.54 -0.26 16.41
N ASP A 44 0.16 -0.62 17.48
CA ASP A 44 1.46 -1.26 17.39
C ASP A 44 1.34 -2.61 16.66
N TRP A 45 2.47 -3.16 16.23
CA TRP A 45 2.48 -4.50 15.64
C TRP A 45 1.95 -5.52 16.66
N ARG A 46 0.85 -6.19 16.30
CA ARG A 46 0.36 -7.37 17.02
C ARG A 46 1.07 -8.60 16.47
N VAL A 47 1.55 -9.46 17.37
CA VAL A 47 2.21 -10.71 17.03
C VAL A 47 1.39 -11.85 17.60
N ASP A 48 0.83 -12.66 16.72
CA ASP A 48 0.07 -13.85 17.06
C ASP A 48 0.90 -15.08 16.67
N ALA A 49 1.37 -15.85 17.65
CA ALA A 49 2.03 -17.13 17.42
C ALA A 49 1.06 -18.26 17.75
N ALA A 50 0.67 -19.05 16.74
CA ALA A 50 -0.24 -20.16 16.91
C ALA A 50 0.12 -21.31 15.98
N ALA A 51 0.18 -22.54 16.53
CA ALA A 51 0.24 -23.79 15.79
C ALA A 51 1.26 -23.82 14.62
N GLY A 52 2.50 -23.40 14.87
CA GLY A 52 3.57 -23.44 13.87
C GLY A 52 3.58 -22.29 12.88
N GLN A 53 2.84 -21.20 13.16
CA GLN A 53 2.83 -19.99 12.35
C GLN A 53 2.88 -18.75 13.25
N THR A 54 3.74 -17.82 12.89
CA THR A 54 3.81 -16.48 13.48
C THR A 54 3.20 -15.47 12.53
N THR A 55 2.24 -14.67 13.01
CA THR A 55 1.55 -13.64 12.22
C THR A 55 1.76 -12.26 12.83
N PHE A 56 2.29 -11.33 12.02
CA PHE A 56 2.48 -9.93 12.36
C PHE A 56 1.37 -9.11 11.71
N ARG A 57 0.67 -8.29 12.49
CA ARG A 57 -0.41 -7.43 12.00
C ARG A 57 -0.25 -6.00 12.46
N ARG A 58 -0.59 -5.07 11.59
CA ARG A 58 -0.67 -3.65 11.92
C ARG A 58 -1.82 -3.00 11.17
N ARG A 59 -2.53 -2.09 11.82
CA ARG A 59 -3.48 -1.19 11.20
C ARG A 59 -3.18 0.25 11.60
N VAL A 60 -3.20 1.15 10.63
CA VAL A 60 -3.02 2.58 10.84
C VAL A 60 -4.13 3.31 10.12
N ARG A 61 -4.86 4.14 10.86
CA ARG A 61 -5.83 5.09 10.34
C ARG A 61 -5.30 6.49 10.59
N SER A 62 -5.43 7.37 9.60
CA SER A 62 -5.15 8.77 9.84
C SER A 62 -6.16 9.67 9.14
N THR A 63 -6.45 10.80 9.77
CA THR A 63 -7.24 11.87 9.21
C THR A 63 -6.48 13.17 9.37
N GLN A 64 -6.44 13.98 8.32
CA GLN A 64 -5.82 15.29 8.33
C GLN A 64 -6.81 16.32 7.82
N PHE A 65 -7.02 17.38 8.60
CA PHE A 65 -7.84 18.52 8.21
C PHE A 65 -6.94 19.70 7.82
N GLN A 66 -7.18 20.28 6.65
CA GLN A 66 -6.42 21.39 6.09
C GLN A 66 -7.39 22.51 5.67
N PRO A 67 -7.96 23.28 6.63
CA PRO A 67 -8.93 24.34 6.34
C PRO A 67 -8.34 25.40 5.40
N ASP A 68 -7.05 25.74 5.56
CA ASP A 68 -6.32 26.69 4.73
C ASP A 68 -6.12 26.20 3.27
N ARG A 69 -6.49 24.95 2.95
CA ARG A 69 -6.38 24.35 1.62
C ARG A 69 -7.74 24.01 1.02
N ASN A 70 -8.68 24.96 1.12
CA ASN A 70 -10.06 24.82 0.64
C ASN A 70 -10.78 23.66 1.34
N ASP A 71 -10.71 23.63 2.67
CA ASP A 71 -11.36 22.61 3.51
C ASP A 71 -10.96 21.16 3.15
N LEU A 72 -9.72 20.96 2.71
CA LEU A 72 -9.23 19.66 2.28
C LEU A 72 -9.12 18.71 3.48
N THR A 73 -9.78 17.57 3.37
CA THR A 73 -9.70 16.46 4.31
C THR A 73 -8.99 15.28 3.64
N TYR A 74 -7.90 14.81 4.23
CA TYR A 74 -7.26 13.54 3.89
C TYR A 74 -7.70 12.47 4.89
N ARG A 75 -7.96 11.26 4.39
CA ARG A 75 -8.24 10.07 5.19
C ARG A 75 -7.41 8.90 4.67
N SER A 76 -6.98 8.04 5.58
CA SER A 76 -6.38 6.76 5.23
C SER A 76 -6.76 5.67 6.22
N ASP A 77 -6.86 4.45 5.72
CA ASP A 77 -6.96 3.22 6.48
C ASP A 77 -6.07 2.17 5.81
N GLN A 78 -5.04 1.75 6.52
CA GLN A 78 -4.01 0.86 6.00
C GLN A 78 -3.83 -0.32 6.93
N THR A 79 -3.86 -1.53 6.37
CA THR A 79 -3.66 -2.78 7.10
C THR A 79 -2.54 -3.57 6.44
N TRP A 80 -1.66 -4.13 7.27
CA TRP A 80 -0.61 -5.05 6.85
C TRP A 80 -0.68 -6.32 7.71
N GLU A 81 -0.55 -7.47 7.06
CA GLU A 81 -0.43 -8.78 7.69
C GLU A 81 0.73 -9.53 7.03
N VAL A 82 1.61 -10.10 7.85
CA VAL A 82 2.69 -10.99 7.41
C VAL A 82 2.58 -12.27 8.22
N ALA A 83 2.45 -13.41 7.53
CA ALA A 83 2.35 -14.73 8.12
C ALA A 83 3.58 -15.56 7.72
N VAL A 84 4.30 -16.09 8.69
CA VAL A 84 5.51 -16.91 8.49
C VAL A 84 5.28 -18.25 9.18
N ALA A 85 5.37 -19.35 8.44
CA ALA A 85 5.36 -20.69 9.05
C ALA A 85 6.73 -20.97 9.69
N ASP A 86 6.72 -21.60 10.86
CA ASP A 86 7.92 -21.88 11.65
C ASP A 86 8.78 -22.99 11.01
N ASP A 87 8.14 -23.94 10.32
CA ASP A 87 8.78 -25.10 9.67
C ASP A 87 9.19 -24.83 8.21
N ASP A 88 8.53 -23.88 7.54
CA ASP A 88 8.82 -23.46 6.18
C ASP A 88 8.69 -21.94 6.03
N PRO A 89 9.76 -21.18 6.34
CA PRO A 89 9.77 -19.73 6.16
C PRO A 89 9.53 -19.31 4.69
N ALA A 90 9.84 -20.18 3.72
CA ALA A 90 9.58 -19.89 2.32
C ALA A 90 8.06 -19.81 2.05
N SER A 91 7.20 -20.40 2.88
CA SER A 91 5.74 -20.29 2.73
C SER A 91 5.14 -18.95 3.19
N THR A 92 5.99 -17.96 3.50
CA THR A 92 5.56 -16.64 3.98
C THR A 92 4.49 -16.03 3.07
N ALA A 93 3.41 -15.54 3.69
CA ALA A 93 2.34 -14.82 3.03
C ALA A 93 2.29 -13.38 3.53
N VAL A 94 2.13 -12.44 2.60
CA VAL A 94 1.96 -11.02 2.88
C VAL A 94 0.61 -10.58 2.34
N ARG A 95 -0.16 -9.89 3.16
CA ARG A 95 -1.38 -9.21 2.75
C ARG A 95 -1.31 -7.76 3.17
N SER A 96 -1.70 -6.87 2.27
CA SER A 96 -1.93 -5.49 2.66
C SER A 96 -3.15 -4.92 1.97
N ARG A 97 -3.76 -3.95 2.63
CA ARG A 97 -4.84 -3.13 2.11
C ARG A 97 -4.55 -1.68 2.45
N SER A 98 -4.84 -0.77 1.54
CA SER A 98 -4.72 0.66 1.75
C SER A 98 -5.88 1.36 1.07
N ASP A 99 -6.69 2.02 1.85
CA ASP A 99 -7.74 2.92 1.39
C ASP A 99 -7.31 4.35 1.71
N LEU A 100 -7.26 5.21 0.69
CA LEU A 100 -6.90 6.62 0.81
C LEU A 100 -8.03 7.48 0.25
N GLY A 101 -8.26 8.63 0.86
CA GLY A 101 -9.27 9.59 0.44
C GLY A 101 -8.77 11.02 0.57
N LEU A 102 -9.11 11.84 -0.40
CA LEU A 102 -8.93 13.28 -0.40
C LEU A 102 -10.26 13.92 -0.78
N SER A 103 -10.77 14.81 0.05
CA SER A 103 -12.09 15.41 -0.16
C SER A 103 -12.12 16.88 0.22
N ARG A 104 -12.95 17.66 -0.46
CA ARG A 104 -13.30 19.04 -0.18
C ARG A 104 -14.69 19.33 -0.75
N PRO A 105 -15.33 20.49 -0.50
CA PRO A 105 -16.66 20.77 -1.04
C PRO A 105 -16.73 20.56 -2.58
N GLY A 106 -17.61 19.67 -3.01
CA GLY A 106 -17.84 19.35 -4.44
C GLY A 106 -16.75 18.49 -5.12
N TRP A 107 -15.74 18.01 -4.39
CA TRP A 107 -14.66 17.21 -4.94
C TRP A 107 -14.21 16.11 -3.97
N ASP A 108 -14.19 14.87 -4.44
CA ASP A 108 -13.78 13.69 -3.68
C ASP A 108 -12.96 12.78 -4.59
N VAL A 109 -11.82 12.31 -4.11
CA VAL A 109 -11.00 11.29 -4.75
C VAL A 109 -10.68 10.22 -3.73
N THR A 110 -10.96 8.98 -4.05
CA THR A 110 -10.56 7.84 -3.23
C THR A 110 -9.76 6.84 -4.06
N SER A 111 -8.85 6.12 -3.40
CA SER A 111 -8.14 5.00 -3.99
C SER A 111 -8.09 3.84 -3.02
N SER A 112 -8.32 2.63 -3.52
CA SER A 112 -8.17 1.39 -2.77
C SER A 112 -7.11 0.52 -3.43
N GLY A 113 -6.18 0.01 -2.64
CA GLY A 113 -5.14 -0.91 -3.07
C GLY A 113 -5.11 -2.14 -2.19
N SER A 114 -4.94 -3.32 -2.79
CA SER A 114 -4.65 -4.55 -2.05
C SER A 114 -3.49 -5.31 -2.67
N LEU A 115 -2.67 -5.92 -1.83
CA LEU A 115 -1.58 -6.83 -2.20
C LEU A 115 -1.79 -8.15 -1.49
N HIS A 116 -1.62 -9.25 -2.23
CA HIS A 116 -1.47 -10.58 -1.67
C HIS A 116 -0.26 -11.24 -2.32
N ILE A 117 0.70 -11.65 -1.49
CA ILE A 117 1.86 -12.44 -1.88
C ILE A 117 1.84 -13.72 -1.07
N GLY A 118 2.05 -14.87 -1.70
CA GLY A 118 2.18 -16.14 -1.00
C GLY A 118 2.08 -17.34 -1.94
N GLY A 119 2.18 -18.55 -1.40
CA GLY A 119 2.07 -19.79 -2.19
C GLY A 119 3.29 -20.69 -1.99
N ARG A 120 3.06 -22.01 -1.89
CA ARG A 120 4.10 -23.00 -1.57
C ARG A 120 4.93 -23.43 -2.77
N GLU A 121 4.27 -23.72 -3.90
CA GLU A 121 4.93 -24.20 -5.12
C GLU A 121 5.47 -23.04 -5.96
N ASP A 122 4.58 -22.12 -6.31
CA ASP A 122 4.89 -20.86 -6.98
C ASP A 122 4.57 -19.70 -6.03
N LEU A 123 5.36 -18.63 -6.10
CA LEU A 123 5.04 -17.38 -5.44
C LEU A 123 3.95 -16.67 -6.25
N GLN A 124 2.73 -16.66 -5.74
CA GLN A 124 1.61 -15.93 -6.31
C GLN A 124 1.67 -14.49 -5.83
N VAL A 125 1.49 -13.56 -6.76
CA VAL A 125 1.38 -12.12 -6.50
C VAL A 125 0.07 -11.65 -7.11
N GLU A 126 -0.83 -11.13 -6.27
CA GLU A 126 -2.05 -10.45 -6.69
C GLU A 126 -2.04 -9.01 -6.18
N ILE A 127 -2.26 -8.07 -7.08
CA ILE A 127 -2.40 -6.64 -6.77
C ILE A 127 -3.71 -6.16 -7.36
N ARG A 128 -4.53 -5.46 -6.58
CA ARG A 128 -5.71 -4.76 -7.07
C ARG A 128 -5.59 -3.29 -6.72
N VAL A 129 -5.90 -2.42 -7.66
CA VAL A 129 -5.91 -0.97 -7.45
C VAL A 129 -7.14 -0.39 -8.13
N SER A 130 -7.92 0.37 -7.39
CA SER A 130 -9.03 1.16 -7.93
C SER A 130 -8.96 2.59 -7.45
N ALA A 131 -9.47 3.52 -8.25
CA ALA A 131 -9.64 4.91 -7.86
C ALA A 131 -10.98 5.45 -8.34
N THR A 132 -11.58 6.31 -7.53
CA THR A 132 -12.82 7.01 -7.86
C THR A 132 -12.62 8.51 -7.77
N HIS A 133 -13.39 9.26 -8.57
CA HIS A 133 -13.53 10.70 -8.49
C HIS A 133 -15.03 11.02 -8.40
N ASN A 134 -15.45 11.70 -7.33
CA ASN A 134 -16.85 11.98 -7.01
C ASN A 134 -17.73 10.72 -7.06
N GLY A 135 -17.23 9.62 -6.52
CA GLY A 135 -17.92 8.32 -6.49
C GLY A 135 -17.92 7.55 -7.82
N HIS A 136 -17.39 8.12 -8.91
CA HIS A 136 -17.27 7.43 -10.19
C HIS A 136 -15.90 6.77 -10.32
N THR A 137 -15.85 5.48 -10.64
CA THR A 137 -14.59 4.78 -10.94
C THR A 137 -13.91 5.40 -12.15
N VAL A 138 -12.69 5.89 -11.95
CA VAL A 138 -11.83 6.45 -13.02
C VAL A 138 -10.64 5.55 -13.34
N PHE A 139 -10.34 4.60 -12.46
CA PHE A 139 -9.29 3.61 -12.64
C PHE A 139 -9.64 2.32 -11.91
N ASP A 140 -9.41 1.18 -12.56
CA ASP A 140 -9.49 -0.14 -11.95
C ASP A 140 -8.51 -1.07 -12.69
N LYS A 141 -7.63 -1.72 -11.93
CA LYS A 141 -6.68 -2.68 -12.48
C LYS A 141 -6.40 -3.78 -11.47
N THR A 142 -6.38 -5.00 -11.98
CA THR A 142 -5.86 -6.18 -11.28
C THR A 142 -4.63 -6.71 -12.01
N TRP A 143 -3.61 -7.08 -11.24
CA TRP A 143 -2.43 -7.78 -11.70
C TRP A 143 -2.34 -9.11 -10.95
N THR A 144 -2.13 -10.19 -11.68
CA THR A 144 -1.89 -11.52 -11.10
C THR A 144 -0.68 -12.13 -11.79
N GLU A 145 0.27 -12.62 -11.02
CA GLU A 145 1.49 -13.26 -11.52
C GLU A 145 1.84 -14.47 -10.66
N ALA A 146 2.26 -15.54 -11.31
CA ALA A 146 2.81 -16.73 -10.68
C ALA A 146 4.31 -16.79 -10.99
N ILE A 147 5.14 -16.75 -9.97
CA ILE A 147 6.60 -16.78 -10.09
C ILE A 147 7.10 -18.15 -9.63
N PRO A 148 7.64 -18.98 -10.52
CA PRO A 148 8.20 -20.27 -10.15
C PRO A 148 9.33 -20.12 -9.15
N ARG A 149 9.37 -20.99 -8.13
CA ARG A 149 10.44 -20.99 -7.11
C ARG A 149 11.71 -21.73 -7.53
N ARG A 150 11.71 -22.30 -8.74
CA ARG A 150 12.83 -23.07 -9.28
C ARG A 150 13.83 -22.11 -9.90
N TRP A 151 15.07 -22.17 -9.44
CA TRP A 151 16.17 -21.46 -10.06
C TRP A 151 16.53 -22.18 -11.36
N ILE A 152 16.57 -21.44 -12.48
CA ILE A 152 17.10 -21.93 -13.77
C ILE A 152 18.62 -21.84 -13.73
#